data_AF-A0A2V9FYE5-F1
#
_entry.id   AF-A0A2V9FYE5-F1
#
_cell.length_a   1.000
_cell.length_b   1.000
_cell.length_c   1.000
_cell.angle_alpha   90.00
_cell.angle_beta   90.00
_cell.angle_gamma   90.00
#
_symmetry.space_group_name_H-M   'P 1'
#
loop_
_entity.id
_entity.type
_entity.pdbx_description
1 polymer ?
#
loop_
_entity_poly.entity_id
_entity_poly.type
_entity_poly.pdbx_seq_one_letter_code
_entity_poly.pdbx_strand_id
1 'polypeptide(L)'
;MSKRDGDKKKGRPIDRRDFLNGVALTIGSSLLPFERLLGQDPGPDPSAQEYFLSKGITPQDPRYYPPALTGMRGSHPGSFEAAHGLRDGKASLDAIDTKEHYDLIVVGGGISGLAAAYFYRKSVGPRAKILILDNHDD
;
A
#
# COMPACT_ATOMS: atom_id res chain seq x y z
N MET A 1 -50.94 42.54 -18.03
CA MET A 1 -50.31 41.38 -17.34
C MET A 1 -50.00 40.32 -18.40
N SER A 2 -48.84 39.68 -18.51
CA SER A 2 -47.84 39.31 -17.50
C SER A 2 -46.46 39.19 -18.16
N LYS A 3 -45.42 39.70 -17.47
CA LYS A 3 -44.00 39.54 -17.82
C LYS A 3 -43.56 38.09 -17.60
N ARG A 4 -42.76 37.55 -18.50
CA ARG A 4 -41.83 36.46 -18.19
C ARG A 4 -40.43 36.92 -18.60
N ASP A 5 -39.74 37.51 -17.64
CA ASP A 5 -38.34 37.88 -17.74
C ASP A 5 -37.50 36.61 -17.84
N GLY A 6 -36.77 36.47 -18.93
CA GLY A 6 -35.74 35.45 -19.08
C GLY A 6 -34.48 35.90 -18.36
N ASP A 7 -34.15 35.25 -17.24
CA ASP A 7 -32.93 35.48 -16.47
C ASP A 7 -31.71 34.92 -17.23
N LYS A 8 -31.17 35.70 -18.17
CA LYS A 8 -29.81 35.51 -18.66
C LYS A 8 -28.86 36.10 -17.61
N LYS A 9 -28.37 35.27 -16.68
CA LYS A 9 -27.26 35.65 -15.79
C LYS A 9 -25.97 35.91 -16.60
N LYS A 10 -25.80 37.15 -17.07
CA LYS A 10 -24.50 37.66 -17.52
C LYS A 10 -23.74 38.23 -16.32
N GLY A 11 -22.47 37.84 -16.19
CA GLY A 11 -21.45 38.69 -15.57
C GLY A 11 -21.11 38.43 -14.10
N ARG A 12 -20.77 37.20 -13.72
CA ARG A 12 -19.85 37.03 -12.59
C ARG A 12 -18.41 37.10 -13.12
N PRO A 13 -17.57 38.03 -12.64
CA PRO A 13 -16.16 38.04 -13.01
C PRO A 13 -15.51 36.73 -12.55
N ILE A 14 -14.80 36.06 -13.45
CA ILE A 14 -14.02 34.85 -13.13
C ILE A 14 -12.80 35.31 -12.36
N ASP A 15 -12.66 34.90 -11.10
CA ASP A 15 -11.48 35.25 -10.32
C ASP A 15 -10.28 34.38 -10.75
N ARG A 16 -9.06 34.84 -10.46
CA ARG A 16 -7.82 34.11 -10.75
C ARG A 16 -7.86 32.69 -10.19
N ARG A 17 -8.49 32.51 -9.02
CA ARG A 17 -8.66 31.21 -8.38
C ARG A 17 -9.59 30.29 -9.16
N ASP A 18 -10.69 30.80 -9.71
CA ASP A 18 -11.62 30.01 -10.52
C ASP A 18 -10.97 29.56 -11.82
N PHE A 19 -10.19 30.44 -12.45
CA PHE A 19 -9.40 30.09 -13.63
C PHE A 19 -8.34 29.03 -13.32
N LEU A 20 -7.55 29.22 -12.26
CA LEU A 20 -6.51 28.26 -11.86
C LEU A 20 -7.09 26.90 -11.45
N ASN A 21 -8.21 26.89 -10.74
CA ASN A 21 -8.92 25.65 -10.38
C ASN A 21 -9.45 24.95 -11.63
N GLY A 22 -10.00 25.70 -12.61
CA GLY A 22 -10.48 25.13 -13.87
C GLY A 22 -9.37 24.51 -14.72
N VAL A 23 -8.22 25.19 -14.82
CA VAL A 23 -7.03 24.66 -15.51
C VAL A 23 -6.47 23.43 -14.77
N ALA A 24 -6.40 23.46 -13.44
CA ALA A 24 -5.92 22.34 -12.63
C ALA A 24 -6.81 21.09 -12.78
N LEU A 25 -8.14 21.26 -12.80
CA LEU A 25 -9.07 20.17 -13.05
C LEU A 25 -8.92 19.57 -14.46
N THR A 26 -8.66 20.42 -15.46
CA THR A 26 -8.52 20.00 -16.87
C THR A 26 -7.20 19.24 -17.11
N ILE A 27 -6.10 19.73 -16.52
CA ILE A 27 -4.80 19.05 -16.61
C ILE A 27 -4.80 17.78 -15.75
N GLY A 28 -5.40 17.85 -14.55
CA GLY A 28 -5.55 16.70 -13.67
C GLY A 28 -6.34 15.57 -14.33
N SER A 29 -7.43 15.89 -15.03
CA SER A 29 -8.22 14.88 -15.74
C SER A 29 -7.54 14.33 -17.00
N SER A 30 -6.70 15.12 -17.70
CA SER A 30 -5.97 14.63 -18.87
C SER A 30 -4.76 13.75 -18.53
N LEU A 31 -4.23 13.88 -17.31
CA LEU A 31 -3.11 13.06 -16.81
C LEU A 31 -3.57 11.78 -16.10
N LEU A 32 -4.86 11.67 -15.79
CA LEU A 32 -5.43 10.47 -15.18
C LEU A 32 -6.01 9.57 -16.27
N PRO A 33 -5.54 8.31 -16.40
CA PRO A 33 -6.18 7.37 -17.31
C PRO A 33 -7.62 7.12 -16.84
N PHE A 34 -8.59 7.46 -17.69
CA PHE A 34 -10.03 7.34 -17.42
C PHE A 34 -10.43 5.93 -16.92
N GLU A 35 -9.73 4.90 -17.40
CA GLU A 35 -9.84 3.50 -16.94
C GLU A 35 -9.59 3.33 -15.43
N ARG A 36 -8.65 4.08 -14.84
CA ARG A 36 -8.36 4.04 -13.40
C ARG A 36 -9.36 4.83 -12.56
N LEU A 37 -10.10 5.76 -13.16
CA LEU A 37 -11.15 6.53 -12.47
C LEU A 37 -12.41 5.69 -12.24
N LEU A 38 -12.67 4.69 -13.09
CA LEU A 38 -13.81 3.78 -12.98
C LEU A 38 -13.60 2.61 -11.99
N GLY A 39 -12.50 2.61 -11.22
CA GLY A 39 -12.27 1.59 -10.20
C GLY A 39 -12.15 0.18 -10.74
N GLN A 40 -11.86 0.01 -12.04
CA GLN A 40 -11.36 -1.24 -12.61
C GLN A 40 -9.88 -1.36 -12.25
N ASP A 41 -9.57 -1.29 -10.95
CA ASP A 41 -8.38 -1.97 -10.47
C ASP A 41 -8.63 -3.44 -10.86
N PRO A 42 -7.78 -4.09 -11.67
CA PRO A 42 -7.91 -5.52 -11.82
C PRO A 42 -7.79 -6.02 -10.39
N GLY A 43 -8.92 -6.49 -9.84
CA GLY A 43 -8.94 -7.19 -8.58
C GLY A 43 -7.91 -8.32 -8.63
N PRO A 44 -7.73 -9.03 -7.51
CA PRO A 44 -6.62 -9.99 -7.33
C PRO A 44 -6.34 -10.78 -8.60
N ASP A 45 -5.05 -10.89 -8.96
CA ASP A 45 -4.50 -11.66 -10.07
C ASP A 45 -5.50 -12.72 -10.57
N PRO A 46 -5.98 -12.68 -11.83
CA PRO A 46 -7.06 -13.55 -12.30
C PRO A 46 -6.77 -15.05 -12.06
N SER A 47 -5.50 -15.43 -11.94
CA SER A 47 -5.08 -16.78 -11.53
C SER A 47 -5.53 -17.17 -10.12
N ALA A 48 -5.53 -16.23 -9.18
CA ALA A 48 -6.03 -16.44 -7.83
C ALA A 48 -7.54 -16.68 -7.85
N GLN A 49 -8.29 -15.86 -8.57
CA GLN A 49 -9.75 -16.00 -8.65
C GLN A 49 -10.16 -17.36 -9.23
N GLU A 50 -9.49 -17.81 -10.28
CA GLU A 50 -9.74 -19.13 -10.89
C GLU A 50 -9.39 -20.28 -9.92
N TYR A 51 -8.29 -20.16 -9.16
CA TYR A 51 -7.96 -21.11 -8.10
C TYR A 51 -9.05 -21.21 -7.03
N PHE A 52 -9.52 -20.08 -6.47
CA PHE A 52 -10.54 -20.10 -5.43
C PHE A 52 -11.90 -20.59 -5.95
N LEU A 53 -12.29 -20.20 -7.16
CA LEU A 53 -13.51 -20.69 -7.81
C LEU A 53 -13.47 -22.20 -8.02
N SER A 54 -12.31 -22.77 -8.39
CA SER A 54 -12.13 -24.24 -8.50
C SER A 54 -12.32 -24.97 -7.15
N LYS A 55 -12.13 -24.26 -6.03
CA LYS A 55 -12.37 -24.74 -4.66
C LYS A 55 -13.78 -24.42 -4.15
N GLY A 56 -14.65 -23.83 -4.99
CA GLY A 56 -16.00 -23.40 -4.60
C GLY A 56 -16.02 -22.20 -3.66
N ILE A 57 -14.92 -21.42 -3.63
CA ILE A 57 -14.79 -20.21 -2.82
C ILE A 57 -15.05 -19.01 -3.76
N THR A 58 -16.14 -18.30 -3.54
CA THR A 58 -16.48 -17.10 -4.31
C THR A 58 -15.79 -15.87 -3.73
N PRO A 59 -15.63 -14.76 -4.48
CA PRO A 59 -15.05 -13.52 -3.95
C PRO A 59 -15.77 -12.94 -2.72
N GLN A 60 -17.02 -13.33 -2.47
CA GLN A 60 -17.80 -12.93 -1.30
C GLN A 60 -17.65 -13.88 -0.11
N ASP A 61 -17.01 -15.03 -0.30
CA ASP A 61 -16.74 -16.00 0.76
C ASP A 61 -15.64 -15.47 1.68
N PRO A 62 -15.80 -15.50 3.02
CA PRO A 62 -14.76 -15.09 3.97
C PRO A 62 -13.43 -15.86 3.81
N ARG A 63 -13.44 -17.03 3.19
CA ARG A 63 -12.24 -17.84 2.87
C ARG A 63 -11.51 -17.33 1.62
N TYR A 64 -12.08 -16.39 0.88
CA TYR A 64 -11.45 -15.78 -0.29
C TYR A 64 -10.33 -14.84 0.15
N TYR A 65 -9.13 -15.40 0.26
CA TYR A 65 -7.94 -14.66 0.66
C TYR A 65 -6.78 -14.94 -0.31
N PRO A 66 -6.75 -14.25 -1.47
CA PRO A 66 -5.69 -14.38 -2.46
C PRO A 66 -4.25 -14.35 -1.93
N PRO A 67 -3.91 -13.54 -0.91
CA PRO A 67 -2.55 -13.55 -0.36
C PRO A 67 -2.11 -14.92 0.22
N ALA A 68 -3.05 -15.78 0.68
CA ALA A 68 -2.69 -17.12 1.15
C ALA A 68 -2.05 -18.01 0.07
N LEU A 69 -2.23 -17.72 -1.22
CA LEU A 69 -1.64 -18.52 -2.30
C LEU A 69 -0.12 -18.37 -2.41
N THR A 70 0.42 -17.22 -2.01
CA THR A 70 1.86 -16.95 -2.06
C THR A 70 2.56 -17.23 -0.73
N GLY A 71 1.79 -17.67 0.29
CA GLY A 71 2.26 -17.73 1.68
C GLY A 71 2.27 -16.38 2.37
N MET A 72 2.23 -15.26 1.61
CA MET A 72 2.27 -13.90 2.13
C MET A 72 0.94 -13.54 2.79
N ARG A 73 0.88 -13.54 4.12
CA ARG A 73 -0.31 -13.23 4.92
C ARG A 73 -0.27 -11.79 5.41
N GLY A 74 0.91 -11.19 5.54
CA GLY A 74 1.04 -9.88 6.18
C GLY A 74 0.42 -9.89 7.58
N SER A 75 -0.13 -8.77 8.04
CA SER A 75 -0.67 -8.68 9.40
C SER A 75 -1.82 -9.66 9.67
N HIS A 76 -1.59 -10.60 10.59
CA HIS A 76 -2.57 -11.59 11.04
C HIS A 76 -2.66 -11.62 12.57
N PRO A 77 -3.72 -12.22 13.15
CA PRO A 77 -3.75 -12.52 14.59
C PRO A 77 -2.49 -13.30 14.98
N GLY A 78 -1.66 -12.74 15.84
CA GLY A 78 -0.35 -13.29 16.19
C GLY A 78 0.83 -12.38 15.82
N SER A 79 0.76 -11.64 14.70
CA SER A 79 1.89 -10.81 14.23
C SER A 79 2.27 -9.71 15.23
N PHE A 80 1.34 -9.29 16.08
CA PHE A 80 1.55 -8.25 17.09
C PHE A 80 1.95 -8.78 18.47
N GLU A 81 1.96 -10.08 18.71
CA GLU A 81 2.12 -10.66 20.06
C GLU A 81 3.49 -10.35 20.66
N ALA A 82 4.57 -10.42 19.87
CA ALA A 82 5.91 -10.12 20.34
C ALA A 82 6.04 -8.65 20.82
N ALA A 83 5.51 -7.71 20.04
CA ALA A 83 5.52 -6.29 20.39
C ALA A 83 4.66 -5.99 21.63
N HIS A 84 3.49 -6.63 21.75
CA HIS A 84 2.66 -6.54 22.95
C HIS A 84 3.35 -7.17 24.17
N GLY A 85 4.02 -8.30 24.00
CA GLY A 85 4.82 -8.95 25.02
C GLY A 85 5.92 -8.04 25.56
N LEU A 86 6.61 -7.30 24.68
CA LEU A 86 7.60 -6.30 25.08
C LEU A 86 6.98 -5.15 25.86
N ARG A 87 5.88 -4.56 25.36
CA ARG A 87 5.13 -3.49 26.03
C ARG A 87 4.65 -3.92 27.42
N ASP A 88 4.15 -5.15 27.53
CA ASP A 88 3.55 -5.69 28.75
C ASP A 88 4.60 -6.25 29.73
N GLY A 89 5.89 -6.14 29.42
CA GLY A 89 6.99 -6.64 30.26
C GLY A 89 7.07 -8.18 30.32
N LYS A 90 6.46 -8.88 29.38
CA LYS A 90 6.44 -10.36 29.26
C LYS A 90 7.51 -10.90 28.31
N ALA A 91 8.14 -10.05 27.51
CA ALA A 91 9.24 -10.45 26.65
C ALA A 91 10.48 -10.76 27.50
N SER A 92 11.09 -11.94 27.30
CA SER A 92 12.41 -12.18 27.85
C SER A 92 13.42 -11.29 27.15
N LEU A 93 14.18 -10.54 27.95
CA LEU A 93 15.27 -9.69 27.50
C LEU A 93 16.62 -10.40 27.66
N ASP A 94 16.65 -11.73 27.55
CA ASP A 94 17.87 -12.55 27.51
C ASP A 94 18.66 -12.29 26.21
N ALA A 95 18.94 -11.01 25.93
CA ALA A 95 19.73 -10.56 24.82
C ALA A 95 21.19 -10.92 25.09
N ILE A 96 21.75 -11.74 24.22
CA ILE A 96 23.18 -12.01 24.20
C ILE A 96 23.85 -11.03 23.25
N ASP A 97 25.03 -10.58 23.62
CA ASP A 97 25.88 -9.83 22.70
C ASP A 97 26.48 -10.82 21.69
N THR A 98 25.95 -10.82 20.46
CA THR A 98 26.40 -11.70 19.38
C THR A 98 27.77 -11.30 18.82
N LYS A 99 28.29 -10.12 19.19
CA LYS A 99 29.52 -9.52 18.61
C LYS A 99 29.45 -9.35 17.09
N GLU A 100 28.25 -9.40 16.50
CA GLU A 100 28.07 -9.20 15.07
C GLU A 100 27.97 -7.72 14.72
N HIS A 101 28.62 -7.34 13.63
CA HIS A 101 28.53 -6.00 13.06
C HIS A 101 27.80 -6.07 11.72
N TYR A 102 26.87 -5.14 11.48
CA TYR A 102 26.12 -5.01 10.24
C TYR A 102 26.31 -3.61 9.67
N ASP A 103 26.44 -3.50 8.36
CA ASP A 103 26.57 -2.22 7.65
C ASP A 103 25.21 -1.50 7.54
N LEU A 104 24.12 -2.27 7.57
CA LEU A 104 22.74 -1.79 7.56
C LEU A 104 21.83 -2.75 8.35
N ILE A 105 20.92 -2.18 9.14
CA ILE A 105 19.80 -2.88 9.76
C ILE A 105 18.50 -2.31 9.20
N VAL A 106 17.61 -3.18 8.72
CA VAL A 106 16.29 -2.83 8.21
C VAL A 106 15.23 -3.49 9.09
N VAL A 107 14.27 -2.70 9.57
CA VAL A 107 13.12 -3.20 10.33
C VAL A 107 11.89 -3.18 9.42
N GLY A 108 11.38 -4.37 9.10
CA GLY A 108 10.35 -4.65 8.11
C GLY A 108 10.95 -5.20 6.81
N GLY A 109 10.60 -6.44 6.48
CA GLY A 109 10.92 -7.20 5.27
C GLY A 109 9.89 -7.06 4.13
N GLY A 110 8.99 -6.08 4.22
CA GLY A 110 8.11 -5.71 3.11
C GLY A 110 8.86 -5.10 1.91
N ILE A 111 8.12 -4.77 0.84
CA ILE A 111 8.68 -4.23 -0.43
C ILE A 111 9.64 -3.05 -0.19
N SER A 112 9.26 -2.12 0.69
CA SER A 112 10.10 -0.95 1.00
C SER A 112 11.41 -1.33 1.70
N GLY A 113 11.38 -2.30 2.62
CA GLY A 113 12.56 -2.75 3.35
C GLY A 113 13.53 -3.55 2.48
N LEU A 114 12.98 -4.47 1.66
CA LEU A 114 13.77 -5.20 0.67
C LEU A 114 14.37 -4.26 -0.38
N ALA A 115 13.61 -3.25 -0.82
CA ALA A 115 14.14 -2.22 -1.72
C ALA A 115 15.30 -1.44 -1.07
N ALA A 116 15.16 -1.03 0.20
CA ALA A 116 16.23 -0.35 0.92
C ALA A 116 17.49 -1.21 1.02
N ALA A 117 17.36 -2.48 1.42
CA ALA A 117 18.47 -3.42 1.48
C ALA A 117 19.12 -3.63 0.10
N TYR A 118 18.31 -3.78 -0.95
CA TYR A 118 18.78 -3.97 -2.32
C TYR A 118 19.57 -2.76 -2.82
N PHE A 119 19.03 -1.55 -2.72
CA PHE A 119 19.69 -0.34 -3.19
C PHE A 119 20.93 -0.01 -2.37
N TYR A 120 20.90 -0.26 -1.06
CA TYR A 120 22.09 -0.17 -0.22
C TYR A 120 23.18 -1.11 -0.73
N ARG A 121 22.91 -2.43 -0.84
CA ARG A 121 23.88 -3.41 -1.35
C ARG A 121 24.40 -3.06 -2.74
N LYS A 122 23.55 -2.53 -3.62
CA LYS A 122 23.95 -2.08 -4.96
C LYS A 122 24.93 -0.90 -4.90
N SER A 123 24.76 0.01 -3.94
CA SER A 123 25.62 1.20 -3.79
C SER A 123 26.97 0.91 -3.11
N VAL A 124 26.98 0.09 -2.06
CA VAL A 124 28.20 -0.16 -1.25
C VAL A 124 28.95 -1.44 -1.65
N GLY A 125 28.30 -2.31 -2.44
CA GLY A 125 28.89 -3.54 -2.97
C GLY A 125 28.35 -4.82 -2.31
N PRO A 126 28.65 -5.98 -2.92
CA PRO A 126 28.05 -7.27 -2.56
C PRO A 126 28.51 -7.81 -1.21
N ARG A 127 29.57 -7.23 -0.62
CA ARG A 127 30.11 -7.66 0.69
C ARG A 127 29.42 -7.02 1.89
N ALA A 128 28.47 -6.11 1.67
CA ALA A 128 27.72 -5.49 2.76
C ALA A 128 26.94 -6.54 3.55
N LYS A 129 27.11 -6.54 4.88
CA LYS A 129 26.37 -7.40 5.80
C LYS A 129 25.13 -6.65 6.25
N ILE A 130 23.96 -7.08 5.77
CA ILE A 130 22.67 -6.43 6.01
C ILE A 130 21.80 -7.35 6.85
N LEU A 131 21.29 -6.85 7.97
CA LEU A 131 20.29 -7.53 8.79
C LEU A 131 18.90 -7.00 8.46
N ILE A 132 17.96 -7.90 8.16
CA ILE A 132 16.55 -7.55 7.95
C ILE A 132 15.76 -8.26 9.06
N LEU A 133 14.98 -7.49 9.82
CA LEU A 133 14.14 -7.98 10.90
C LEU A 133 12.69 -7.83 10.50
N ASP A 134 11.94 -8.93 10.48
CA ASP A 134 10.50 -8.94 10.26
C ASP A 134 9.82 -9.76 11.37
N ASN A 135 8.63 -9.33 11.81
CA ASN A 135 7.82 -10.05 12.77
C ASN A 135 6.89 -11.07 12.12
N HIS A 136 6.69 -10.97 10.80
CA HIS A 136 5.96 -11.92 9.98
C HIS A 136 6.77 -13.21 9.78
N ASP A 137 6.09 -14.35 9.83
CA ASP A 137 6.67 -15.69 9.72
C ASP A 137 6.63 -16.24 8.29
N ASP A 138 5.98 -15.52 7.38
CA ASP A 138 5.87 -15.76 5.94
C ASP A 138 7.00 -15.16 5.08
#